data_AF-A0A6G6PIE9-F1
#
_entry.id   AF-A0A6G6PIE9-F1
#
_cell.length_a   1.000
_cell.length_b   1.000
_cell.length_c   1.000
_cell.angle_alpha   90.00
_cell.angle_beta   90.00
_cell.angle_gamma   90.00
#
_symmetry.space_group_name_H-M   'P 1'
#
loop_
_entity.id
_entity.type
_entity.pdbx_description
1 polymer ?
#
loop_
_entity_poly.entity_id
_entity_poly.type
_entity_poly.pdbx_seq_one_letter_code
_entity_poly.pdbx_strand_id
1 'polypeptide(L)'
;MEYQLTDLDELLSGVKNLHSKGYLKEAIVSYRAGAYRAAVTSTWIAICVDVIQKILELANTGDPEAIKLKSQLDNINSNNVAGMLSFEKDILKVAQEDLEIISLIERTQLERIQFDRNICAHPTFSPDGVQFVPKSELVRAYIVMAGNYLLCVSPVNGKAILDIIYTFINSNSFPDDENKAFNTLNSERYLGRVKSSVFRNLFIMIFKRIFRDDKVVSEALMRNMMYSISTIERLNHNLYKDVSKEKFIPLIADAVDDNFERLFRVLYYKPELWQLADDAIKNRLEQLLKNMNVNSLLENKVNAIVDLTSDMTSSFLYNINRLDFNNKKLIYKALPCKALALNVVDLFIESSSFNEAFNNGLILLEYSQYFTDELLNKTLNGTLDNSAFAGINQIIWATGIDDILSNLYNKTKKSNVSNHSSIWIKFRGELEEKGANTTKIDQLMTDDGLITISE
;
A
#
# COMPACT_ATOMS: atom_id res chain seq x y z
N MET A 1 -15.62 -5.85 -24.92
CA MET A 1 -16.38 -4.64 -24.57
C MET A 1 -17.35 -4.43 -25.71
N GLU A 2 -18.64 -4.64 -25.49
CA GLU A 2 -19.65 -4.50 -26.54
C GLU A 2 -19.66 -3.08 -27.07
N TYR A 3 -19.57 -2.92 -28.39
CA TYR A 3 -19.73 -1.65 -29.08
C TYR A 3 -21.22 -1.26 -29.13
N GLN A 4 -21.86 -1.07 -27.98
CA GLN A 4 -23.22 -0.57 -27.90
C GLN A 4 -23.23 0.96 -27.83
N LEU A 5 -24.18 1.56 -28.54
CA LEU A 5 -24.43 2.99 -28.48
C LEU A 5 -24.91 3.37 -27.07
N THR A 6 -24.23 4.32 -26.42
CA THR A 6 -24.61 4.83 -25.09
C THR A 6 -26.05 5.31 -25.07
N ASP A 7 -26.87 4.82 -24.14
CA ASP A 7 -28.23 5.33 -23.95
C ASP A 7 -28.19 6.76 -23.38
N LEU A 8 -28.92 7.69 -24.01
CA LEU A 8 -28.87 9.11 -23.62
C LEU A 8 -29.63 9.39 -22.31
N ASP A 9 -30.66 8.60 -21.97
CA ASP A 9 -31.40 8.75 -20.72
C ASP A 9 -30.62 8.12 -19.55
N GLU A 10 -29.91 7.03 -19.78
CA GLU A 10 -28.94 6.47 -18.83
C GLU A 10 -27.80 7.46 -18.58
N LEU A 11 -27.23 8.04 -19.63
CA LEU A 11 -26.21 9.09 -19.53
C LEU A 11 -26.70 10.30 -18.73
N LEU A 12 -27.91 10.78 -19.01
CA LEU A 12 -28.53 11.89 -18.27
C LEU A 12 -28.71 11.54 -16.79
N SER A 13 -29.00 10.27 -16.48
CA SER A 13 -29.15 9.81 -15.10
C SER A 13 -27.84 9.88 -14.32
N GLY A 14 -26.70 9.66 -14.98
CA GLY A 14 -25.36 9.75 -14.39
C GLY A 14 -24.87 11.17 -14.05
N VAL A 15 -25.49 12.22 -14.59
CA VAL A 15 -25.11 13.61 -14.28
C VAL A 15 -25.52 13.96 -12.84
N LYS A 16 -24.53 14.29 -12.00
CA LYS A 16 -24.73 14.56 -10.56
C LYS A 16 -25.30 15.96 -10.30
N ASN A 17 -24.81 16.99 -11.00
CA ASN A 17 -25.24 18.36 -10.75
C ASN A 17 -26.60 18.66 -11.42
N LEU A 18 -27.55 19.20 -10.66
CA LEU A 18 -28.92 19.44 -11.14
C LEU A 18 -28.99 20.52 -12.24
N HIS A 19 -28.13 21.54 -12.19
CA HIS A 19 -28.13 22.61 -13.18
C HIS A 19 -27.60 22.13 -14.52
N SER A 20 -26.45 21.45 -14.55
CA SER A 20 -25.89 20.92 -15.80
C SER A 20 -26.77 19.81 -16.38
N LYS A 21 -27.40 18.98 -15.52
CA LYS A 21 -28.41 17.99 -15.93
C LYS A 21 -29.61 18.61 -16.64
N GLY A 22 -30.07 19.78 -16.21
CA GLY A 22 -31.14 20.53 -16.88
C GLY A 22 -30.80 20.87 -18.33
N TYR A 23 -29.62 21.46 -18.56
CA TYR A 23 -29.17 21.82 -19.90
C TYR A 23 -28.85 20.60 -20.79
N LEU A 24 -28.31 19.52 -20.22
CA LEU A 24 -28.13 18.27 -20.98
C LEU A 24 -29.47 17.67 -21.40
N LYS A 25 -30.49 17.75 -20.55
CA LYS A 25 -31.86 17.32 -20.90
C LYS A 25 -32.41 18.14 -22.06
N GLU A 26 -32.21 19.46 -22.08
CA GLU A 26 -32.58 20.33 -23.21
C GLU A 26 -31.86 19.94 -24.50
N ALA A 27 -30.57 19.60 -24.41
CA ALA A 27 -29.80 19.11 -25.55
C ALA A 27 -30.38 17.81 -26.13
N ILE A 28 -30.72 16.85 -25.26
CA ILE A 28 -31.31 15.56 -25.66
C ILE A 28 -32.69 15.75 -26.28
N VAL A 29 -33.54 16.60 -25.71
CA VAL A 29 -34.87 16.92 -26.27
C VAL A 29 -34.72 17.57 -27.65
N SER A 30 -33.82 18.54 -27.78
CA SER A 30 -33.55 19.22 -29.06
C SER A 30 -33.01 18.25 -30.11
N TYR A 31 -32.12 17.34 -29.71
CA TYR A 31 -31.60 16.29 -30.58
C TYR A 31 -32.72 15.36 -31.09
N ARG A 32 -33.58 14.87 -30.19
CA ARG A 32 -34.73 14.01 -30.51
C ARG A 32 -35.75 14.71 -31.43
N ALA A 33 -35.88 16.03 -31.32
CA ALA A 33 -36.73 16.85 -32.17
C ALA A 33 -36.11 17.21 -33.53
N GLY A 34 -34.86 16.81 -33.82
CA GLY A 34 -34.14 17.18 -35.05
C GLY A 34 -33.58 18.61 -35.05
N ALA A 35 -33.65 19.32 -33.93
CA ALA A 35 -33.12 20.68 -33.76
C ALA A 35 -31.61 20.63 -33.42
N TYR A 36 -30.80 20.14 -34.36
CA TYR A 36 -29.38 19.82 -34.14
C TYR A 36 -28.51 21.00 -33.69
N ARG A 37 -28.73 22.20 -34.23
CA ARG A 37 -27.99 23.41 -33.80
C ARG A 37 -28.32 23.80 -32.35
N ALA A 38 -29.58 23.68 -31.96
CA ALA A 38 -30.02 23.94 -30.59
C ALA A 38 -29.47 22.87 -29.62
N ALA A 39 -29.41 21.61 -30.07
CA ALA A 39 -28.82 20.52 -29.30
C ALA A 39 -27.32 20.74 -29.03
N VAL A 40 -26.53 21.13 -30.03
CA VAL A 40 -25.10 21.47 -29.85
C VAL A 40 -24.93 22.66 -28.92
N THR A 41 -25.74 23.71 -29.10
CA THR A 41 -25.69 24.90 -28.24
C THR A 41 -25.99 24.56 -26.78
N SER A 42 -27.04 23.77 -26.53
CA SER A 42 -27.43 23.34 -25.18
C SER A 42 -26.40 22.40 -24.56
N THR A 43 -25.76 21.55 -25.35
CA THR A 43 -24.65 20.68 -24.90
C THR A 43 -23.47 21.52 -24.41
N TRP A 44 -23.12 22.57 -25.15
CA TRP A 44 -22.04 23.49 -24.75
C TRP A 44 -22.38 24.26 -23.47
N ILE A 45 -23.63 24.75 -23.34
CA ILE A 45 -24.08 25.40 -22.10
C ILE A 45 -23.97 24.44 -20.91
N ALA A 46 -24.39 23.17 -21.08
CA ALA A 46 -24.26 22.16 -20.05
C ALA A 46 -22.80 21.98 -19.59
N ILE A 47 -21.84 21.93 -20.53
CA ILE A 47 -20.40 21.89 -20.24
C ILE A 47 -19.97 23.09 -19.40
N CYS A 48 -20.30 24.31 -19.83
CA CYS A 48 -19.88 25.51 -19.12
C CYS A 48 -20.44 25.57 -17.70
N VAL A 49 -21.73 25.30 -17.54
CA VAL A 49 -22.40 25.30 -16.25
C VAL A 49 -21.80 24.25 -15.33
N ASP A 50 -21.50 23.05 -15.85
CA ASP A 50 -20.91 21.98 -15.05
C ASP A 50 -19.52 22.33 -14.50
N VAL A 51 -18.64 22.91 -15.33
CA VAL A 51 -17.31 23.36 -14.86
C VAL A 51 -17.47 24.43 -13.77
N ILE A 52 -18.37 25.40 -13.94
CA ILE A 52 -18.65 26.44 -12.93
C ILE A 52 -19.12 25.80 -11.63
N GLN A 53 -20.06 24.87 -11.68
CA GLN A 53 -20.58 24.21 -10.50
C GLN A 53 -19.50 23.40 -9.77
N LYS A 54 -18.61 22.73 -10.51
CA LYS A 54 -17.45 22.03 -9.94
C LYS A 54 -16.44 22.98 -9.30
N ILE A 55 -16.22 24.17 -9.88
CA ILE A 55 -15.40 25.22 -9.24
C ILE A 55 -16.01 25.62 -7.90
N LEU A 56 -17.32 25.83 -7.84
CA LEU A 56 -18.01 26.19 -6.59
C LEU A 56 -17.92 25.07 -5.55
N GLU A 57 -18.15 23.82 -5.96
CA GLU A 57 -18.02 22.64 -5.09
C GLU A 57 -16.59 22.54 -4.52
N LEU A 58 -15.58 22.60 -5.37
CA LEU A 58 -14.17 22.54 -4.96
C LEU A 58 -13.78 23.72 -4.04
N ALA A 59 -14.26 24.92 -4.33
CA ALA A 59 -14.01 26.09 -3.49
C ALA A 59 -14.63 25.94 -2.09
N ASN A 60 -15.85 25.39 -2.01
CA ASN A 60 -16.52 25.10 -0.74
C ASN A 60 -15.79 24.01 0.07
N THR A 61 -15.13 23.06 -0.61
CA THR A 61 -14.25 22.09 0.06
C THR A 61 -12.90 22.66 0.47
N GLY A 62 -12.53 23.87 0.04
CA GLY A 62 -11.29 24.54 0.42
C GLY A 62 -10.13 24.39 -0.57
N ASP A 63 -10.36 24.01 -1.83
CA ASP A 63 -9.29 23.98 -2.85
C ASP A 63 -8.79 25.41 -3.15
N PRO A 64 -7.50 25.72 -2.96
CA PRO A 64 -6.99 27.08 -3.13
C PRO A 64 -7.12 27.64 -4.55
N GLU A 65 -6.97 26.81 -5.58
CA GLU A 65 -7.09 27.27 -6.97
C GLU A 65 -8.57 27.49 -7.32
N ALA A 66 -9.46 26.60 -6.87
CA ALA A 66 -10.89 26.80 -7.03
C ALA A 66 -11.41 28.05 -6.31
N ILE A 67 -10.87 28.40 -5.13
CA ILE A 67 -11.21 29.65 -4.42
C ILE A 67 -10.82 30.89 -5.24
N LYS A 68 -9.64 30.88 -5.90
CA LYS A 68 -9.23 31.96 -6.80
C LYS A 68 -10.16 32.07 -8.00
N LEU A 69 -10.47 30.95 -8.65
CA LEU A 69 -11.38 30.89 -9.80
C LEU A 69 -12.81 31.33 -9.43
N LYS A 70 -13.31 30.92 -8.26
CA LYS A 70 -14.59 31.40 -7.72
C LYS A 70 -14.56 32.91 -7.51
N SER A 71 -13.48 33.46 -6.97
CA SER A 71 -13.35 34.91 -6.78
C SER A 71 -13.32 35.66 -8.13
N GLN A 72 -12.73 35.08 -9.17
CA GLN A 72 -12.80 35.63 -10.54
C GLN A 72 -14.22 35.59 -11.10
N LEU A 73 -14.94 34.47 -10.89
CA LEU A 73 -16.35 34.32 -11.28
C LEU A 73 -17.25 35.34 -10.57
N ASP A 74 -17.06 35.55 -9.26
CA ASP A 74 -17.84 36.50 -8.45
C ASP A 74 -17.67 37.96 -8.94
N ASN A 75 -16.55 38.27 -9.62
CA ASN A 75 -16.31 39.58 -10.23
C ASN A 75 -16.95 39.75 -11.62
N ILE A 76 -17.45 38.68 -12.24
CA ILE A 76 -18.16 38.74 -13.52
C ILE A 76 -19.65 38.96 -13.22
N ASN A 77 -20.08 40.23 -13.27
CA ASN A 77 -21.50 40.58 -13.12
C ASN A 77 -22.28 40.42 -14.44
N SER A 78 -23.61 40.46 -14.36
CA SER A 78 -24.54 40.33 -15.51
C SER A 78 -24.29 41.33 -16.64
N ASN A 79 -23.58 42.43 -16.37
CA ASN A 79 -23.29 43.49 -17.33
C ASN A 79 -21.90 43.33 -17.97
N ASN A 80 -21.07 42.40 -17.48
CA ASN A 80 -19.73 42.15 -17.98
C ASN A 80 -19.73 41.04 -19.05
N VAL A 81 -20.34 41.34 -20.21
CA VAL A 81 -20.42 40.41 -21.35
C VAL A 81 -19.02 39.97 -21.82
N ALA A 82 -18.05 40.88 -21.81
CA ALA A 82 -16.67 40.57 -22.19
C ALA A 82 -16.03 39.53 -21.26
N GLY A 83 -16.22 39.67 -19.95
CA GLY A 83 -15.75 38.72 -18.94
C GLY A 83 -16.42 37.34 -19.04
N MET A 84 -17.73 37.31 -19.31
CA MET A 84 -18.44 36.05 -19.56
C MET A 84 -17.90 35.32 -20.78
N LEU A 85 -17.71 36.04 -21.90
CA LEU A 85 -17.17 35.47 -23.14
C LEU A 85 -15.72 34.99 -22.99
N SER A 86 -14.88 35.74 -22.29
CA SER A 86 -13.50 35.31 -22.03
C SER A 86 -13.46 34.05 -21.17
N PHE A 87 -14.29 33.98 -20.12
CA PHE A 87 -14.34 32.80 -19.27
C PHE A 87 -14.88 31.58 -20.03
N GLU A 88 -15.95 31.75 -20.81
CA GLU A 88 -16.49 30.70 -21.68
C GLU A 88 -15.43 30.15 -22.65
N LYS A 89 -14.60 31.04 -23.20
CA LYS A 89 -13.52 30.65 -24.12
C LYS A 89 -12.48 29.75 -23.45
N ASP A 90 -12.07 30.10 -22.24
CA ASP A 90 -10.98 29.44 -21.52
C ASP A 90 -11.45 28.30 -20.58
N ILE A 91 -12.76 28.04 -20.49
CA ILE A 91 -13.34 27.14 -19.48
C ILE A 91 -12.80 25.71 -19.53
N LEU A 92 -12.56 25.16 -20.73
CA LEU A 92 -11.99 23.83 -20.90
C LEU A 92 -10.50 23.80 -20.55
N LYS A 93 -9.80 24.92 -20.73
CA LYS A 93 -8.42 25.09 -20.30
C LYS A 93 -8.36 25.10 -18.77
N VAL A 94 -9.23 25.85 -18.10
CA VAL A 94 -9.37 25.86 -16.64
C VAL A 94 -9.67 24.45 -16.11
N ALA A 95 -10.62 23.75 -16.73
CA ALA A 95 -10.99 22.39 -16.33
C ALA A 95 -9.82 21.40 -16.41
N GLN A 96 -8.90 21.57 -17.38
CA GLN A 96 -7.79 20.67 -17.61
C GLN A 96 -6.49 21.07 -16.88
N GLU A 97 -6.08 22.33 -16.97
CA GLU A 97 -4.79 22.83 -16.45
C GLU A 97 -4.87 23.17 -14.96
N ASP A 98 -5.93 23.85 -14.53
CA ASP A 98 -6.02 24.36 -13.15
C ASP A 98 -6.70 23.35 -12.20
N LEU A 99 -7.71 22.65 -12.72
CA LEU A 99 -8.55 21.75 -11.92
C LEU A 99 -8.27 20.26 -12.17
N GLU A 100 -7.55 19.91 -13.24
CA GLU A 100 -7.23 18.53 -13.64
C GLU A 100 -8.47 17.61 -13.78
N ILE A 101 -9.66 18.18 -14.01
CA ILE A 101 -10.95 17.43 -14.11
C ILE A 101 -10.94 16.51 -15.32
N ILE A 102 -10.36 16.99 -16.43
CA ILE A 102 -10.27 16.31 -17.72
C ILE A 102 -8.82 16.25 -18.19
N SER A 103 -8.49 15.24 -18.99
CA SER A 103 -7.20 15.08 -19.65
C SER A 103 -7.07 15.99 -20.88
N LEU A 104 -5.84 16.10 -21.40
CA LEU A 104 -5.56 16.83 -22.64
C LEU A 104 -6.37 16.30 -23.84
N ILE A 105 -6.50 14.97 -23.95
CA ILE A 105 -7.25 14.35 -25.05
C ILE A 105 -8.74 14.70 -24.95
N GLU A 106 -9.31 14.59 -23.75
CA GLU A 106 -10.70 14.94 -23.48
C GLU A 106 -10.96 16.44 -23.73
N ARG A 107 -10.02 17.31 -23.35
CA ARG A 107 -10.06 18.74 -23.66
C ARG A 107 -10.17 18.99 -25.17
N THR A 108 -9.26 18.40 -25.95
CA THR A 108 -9.27 18.52 -27.42
C THR A 108 -10.57 18.02 -28.05
N GLN A 109 -11.16 16.96 -27.48
CA GLN A 109 -12.43 16.44 -27.93
C GLN A 109 -13.61 17.39 -27.61
N LEU A 110 -13.63 17.99 -26.42
CA LEU A 110 -14.66 18.95 -26.01
C LEU A 110 -14.52 20.31 -26.73
N GLU A 111 -13.29 20.73 -27.07
CA GLU A 111 -13.02 21.95 -27.87
C GLU A 111 -13.70 21.91 -29.24
N ARG A 112 -13.91 20.71 -29.82
CA ARG A 112 -14.68 20.55 -31.07
C ARG A 112 -16.14 20.98 -30.91
N ILE A 113 -16.74 20.70 -29.75
CA ILE A 113 -18.12 21.09 -29.43
C ILE A 113 -18.21 22.62 -29.37
N GLN A 114 -17.23 23.27 -28.73
CA GLN A 114 -17.13 24.74 -28.68
C GLN A 114 -17.03 25.34 -30.09
N PHE A 115 -16.16 24.79 -30.92
CA PHE A 115 -15.95 25.24 -32.29
C PHE A 115 -17.23 25.13 -33.13
N ASP A 116 -17.87 23.96 -33.15
CA ASP A 116 -19.10 23.74 -33.90
C ASP A 116 -20.27 24.56 -33.33
N ARG A 117 -20.33 24.76 -32.01
CA ARG A 117 -21.30 25.67 -31.38
C ARG A 117 -21.14 27.08 -31.89
N ASN A 118 -19.90 27.59 -32.00
CA ASN A 118 -19.65 28.94 -32.50
C ASN A 118 -20.14 29.08 -33.95
N ILE A 119 -19.91 28.07 -34.80
CA ILE A 119 -20.45 28.05 -36.17
C ILE A 119 -21.99 28.00 -36.14
N CYS A 120 -22.59 27.20 -35.24
CA CYS A 120 -24.04 27.10 -35.13
C CYS A 120 -24.70 28.38 -34.62
N ALA A 121 -24.03 29.18 -33.79
CA ALA A 121 -24.58 30.41 -33.20
C ALA A 121 -24.42 31.64 -34.12
N HIS A 122 -23.42 31.64 -35.01
CA HIS A 122 -23.18 32.75 -35.94
C HIS A 122 -23.74 32.44 -37.34
N PRO A 123 -24.33 33.42 -38.04
CA PRO A 123 -24.73 33.24 -39.43
C PRO A 123 -23.50 32.87 -40.29
N THR A 124 -23.54 31.70 -40.92
CA THR A 124 -22.51 31.33 -41.90
C THR A 124 -22.74 32.13 -43.18
N PHE A 125 -21.80 32.99 -43.56
CA PHE A 125 -21.82 33.71 -44.84
C PHE A 125 -21.32 32.79 -45.96
N SER A 126 -22.09 31.75 -46.26
CA SER A 126 -21.85 30.91 -47.45
C SER A 126 -22.43 31.59 -48.69
N PRO A 127 -21.80 31.50 -49.88
CA PRO A 127 -22.30 32.10 -51.12
C PRO A 127 -23.73 31.68 -51.51
N ASP A 128 -24.17 30.53 -51.02
CA ASP A 128 -25.48 29.92 -51.25
C ASP A 128 -26.49 30.18 -50.10
N GLY A 129 -26.10 30.92 -49.05
CA GLY A 129 -26.95 31.24 -47.90
C GLY A 129 -27.27 30.07 -46.97
N VAL A 130 -26.67 28.90 -47.19
CA VAL A 130 -26.93 27.70 -46.37
C VAL A 130 -26.16 27.81 -45.05
N GLN A 131 -26.89 27.69 -43.93
CA GLN A 131 -26.29 27.66 -42.61
C GLN A 131 -25.78 26.25 -42.29
N PHE A 132 -24.63 26.15 -41.62
CA PHE A 132 -24.11 24.87 -41.16
C PHE A 132 -25.10 24.19 -40.20
N VAL A 133 -25.43 22.93 -40.49
CA VAL A 133 -26.21 22.06 -39.62
C VAL A 133 -25.41 20.77 -39.39
N PRO A 134 -24.99 20.48 -38.16
CA PRO A 134 -24.26 19.25 -37.88
C PRO A 134 -25.16 18.02 -38.09
N LYS A 135 -24.57 16.91 -38.55
CA LYS A 135 -25.28 15.65 -38.74
C LYS A 135 -25.74 15.07 -37.39
N SER A 136 -26.83 14.31 -37.42
CA SER A 136 -27.44 13.73 -36.23
C SER A 136 -26.46 12.89 -35.40
N GLU A 137 -25.60 12.12 -36.06
CA GLU A 137 -24.61 11.23 -35.46
C GLU A 137 -23.51 12.04 -34.75
N LEU A 138 -23.13 13.18 -35.32
CA LEU A 138 -22.15 14.08 -34.72
C LEU A 138 -22.72 14.76 -33.47
N VAL A 139 -23.96 15.25 -33.53
CA VAL A 139 -24.64 15.83 -32.36
C VAL A 139 -24.78 14.80 -31.24
N ARG A 140 -25.17 13.57 -31.60
CA ARG A 140 -25.23 12.46 -30.63
C ARG A 140 -23.87 12.20 -30.00
N ALA A 141 -22.80 12.16 -30.79
CA ALA A 141 -21.45 11.99 -30.29
C ALA A 141 -21.07 13.11 -29.32
N TYR A 142 -21.40 14.37 -29.61
CA TYR A 142 -21.14 15.50 -28.72
C TYR A 142 -21.84 15.39 -27.37
N ILE A 143 -23.12 14.99 -27.36
CA ILE A 143 -23.86 14.75 -26.10
C ILE A 143 -23.18 13.66 -25.28
N VAL A 144 -22.81 12.54 -25.93
CA VAL A 144 -22.14 11.41 -25.27
C VAL A 144 -20.75 11.80 -24.74
N MET A 145 -19.97 12.54 -25.52
CA MET A 145 -18.63 13.00 -25.13
C MET A 145 -18.71 13.99 -23.98
N ALA A 146 -19.62 14.96 -24.02
CA ALA A 146 -19.85 15.89 -22.92
C ALA A 146 -20.22 15.14 -21.62
N GLY A 147 -21.15 14.20 -21.72
CA GLY A 147 -21.57 13.35 -20.60
C GLY A 147 -20.41 12.56 -20.00
N ASN A 148 -19.73 11.76 -20.83
CA ASN A 148 -18.70 10.82 -20.37
C ASN A 148 -17.42 11.49 -19.91
N TYR A 149 -16.96 12.55 -20.58
CA TYR A 149 -15.69 13.20 -20.24
C TYR A 149 -15.84 14.23 -19.13
N LEU A 150 -17.04 14.78 -18.92
CA LEU A 150 -17.22 15.88 -17.97
C LEU A 150 -18.46 15.73 -17.10
N LEU A 151 -19.67 15.69 -17.65
CA LEU A 151 -20.89 15.91 -16.84
C LEU A 151 -21.18 14.79 -15.82
N CYS A 152 -20.86 13.54 -16.17
CA CYS A 152 -21.01 12.38 -15.27
C CYS A 152 -19.82 12.23 -14.31
N VAL A 153 -18.81 13.10 -14.44
CA VAL A 153 -17.51 12.95 -13.82
C VAL A 153 -17.40 13.84 -12.60
N SER A 154 -17.04 13.29 -11.44
CA SER A 154 -16.84 14.05 -10.19
C SER A 154 -15.68 15.07 -10.30
N PRO A 155 -15.68 16.17 -9.51
CA PRO A 155 -14.49 17.02 -9.39
C PRO A 155 -13.27 16.27 -8.84
N VAL A 156 -12.06 16.74 -9.16
CA VAL A 156 -10.82 16.17 -8.61
C VAL A 156 -10.48 16.87 -7.30
N ASN A 157 -10.44 16.09 -6.22
CA ASN A 157 -10.17 16.60 -4.88
C ASN A 157 -8.72 17.12 -4.77
N GLY A 158 -8.59 18.36 -4.30
CA GLY A 158 -7.31 19.03 -4.05
C GLY A 158 -6.79 18.81 -2.63
N LYS A 159 -5.92 19.71 -2.15
CA LYS A 159 -5.25 19.56 -0.84
C LYS A 159 -6.20 19.45 0.36
N ALA A 160 -7.40 20.02 0.29
CA ALA A 160 -8.32 20.01 1.43
C ALA A 160 -8.79 18.59 1.85
N ILE A 161 -8.73 17.62 0.92
CA ILE A 161 -9.06 16.21 1.22
C ILE A 161 -8.02 15.56 2.14
N LEU A 162 -6.81 16.13 2.24
CA LEU A 162 -5.73 15.58 3.05
C LEU A 162 -6.11 15.45 4.51
N ASP A 163 -6.81 16.44 5.07
CA ASP A 163 -7.23 16.41 6.48
C ASP A 163 -8.29 15.33 6.73
N ILE A 164 -9.19 15.12 5.75
CA ILE A 164 -10.20 14.05 5.80
C ILE A 164 -9.53 12.68 5.77
N ILE A 165 -8.60 12.46 4.84
CA ILE A 165 -7.85 11.20 4.74
C ILE A 165 -7.01 10.99 5.98
N TYR A 166 -6.29 12.01 6.44
CA TYR A 166 -5.43 11.94 7.60
C TYR A 166 -6.23 11.63 8.87
N THR A 167 -7.39 12.27 9.07
CA THR A 167 -8.31 11.95 10.17
C THR A 167 -8.79 10.50 10.09
N PHE A 168 -9.11 10.00 8.89
CA PHE A 168 -9.53 8.63 8.69
C PHE A 168 -8.41 7.61 9.01
N ILE A 169 -7.17 7.86 8.61
CA ILE A 169 -5.99 7.02 8.95
C ILE A 169 -5.80 6.90 10.46
N ASN A 170 -6.07 7.99 11.20
CA ASN A 170 -5.97 8.03 12.66
C ASN A 170 -7.22 7.45 13.37
N SER A 171 -8.24 7.02 12.64
CA SER A 171 -9.49 6.52 13.22
C SER A 171 -9.44 5.02 13.55
N ASN A 172 -10.21 4.61 14.55
CA ASN A 172 -10.41 3.20 14.88
C ASN A 172 -11.22 2.43 13.82
N SER A 173 -11.91 3.14 12.92
CA SER A 173 -12.67 2.55 11.82
C SER A 173 -11.81 2.20 10.59
N PHE A 174 -10.52 2.50 10.62
CA PHE A 174 -9.63 2.18 9.51
C PHE A 174 -9.46 0.64 9.37
N PRO A 175 -9.54 0.06 8.15
CA PRO A 175 -9.45 -1.38 7.96
C PRO A 175 -8.13 -1.99 8.44
N ASP A 176 -8.22 -3.17 9.06
CA ASP A 176 -7.08 -3.95 9.56
C ASP A 176 -6.40 -4.83 8.50
N ASP A 177 -7.07 -5.03 7.36
CA ASP A 177 -6.56 -5.74 6.18
C ASP A 177 -6.16 -4.76 5.07
N GLU A 178 -5.00 -5.02 4.44
CA GLU A 178 -4.42 -4.14 3.41
C GLU A 178 -5.33 -4.00 2.17
N ASN A 179 -6.00 -5.08 1.75
CA ASN A 179 -6.89 -5.03 0.58
C ASN A 179 -8.17 -4.26 0.87
N LYS A 180 -8.74 -4.42 2.07
CA LYS A 180 -9.88 -3.60 2.52
C LYS A 180 -9.49 -2.12 2.66
N ALA A 181 -8.30 -1.84 3.18
CA ALA A 181 -7.77 -0.48 3.28
C ALA A 181 -7.63 0.15 1.89
N PHE A 182 -7.04 -0.56 0.94
CA PHE A 182 -6.93 -0.13 -0.45
C PHE A 182 -8.31 0.16 -1.07
N ASN A 183 -9.26 -0.78 -0.98
CA ASN A 183 -10.59 -0.60 -1.56
C ASN A 183 -11.32 0.61 -0.99
N THR A 184 -11.15 0.86 0.32
CA THR A 184 -11.77 2.00 0.99
C THR A 184 -11.12 3.31 0.54
N LEU A 185 -9.78 3.39 0.60
CA LEU A 185 -9.02 4.58 0.24
C LEU A 185 -9.09 4.90 -1.26
N ASN A 186 -9.30 3.92 -2.14
CA ASN A 186 -9.49 4.14 -3.58
C ASN A 186 -10.90 4.65 -3.95
N SER A 187 -11.80 4.86 -2.99
CA SER A 187 -13.09 5.48 -3.29
C SER A 187 -12.97 6.95 -3.68
N GLU A 188 -13.96 7.48 -4.41
CA GLU A 188 -14.02 8.92 -4.80
C GLU A 188 -13.94 9.87 -3.59
N ARG A 189 -14.36 9.40 -2.40
CA ARG A 189 -14.28 10.16 -1.14
C ARG A 189 -12.85 10.41 -0.66
N TYR A 190 -11.91 9.56 -1.05
CA TYR A 190 -10.53 9.62 -0.56
C TYR A 190 -9.56 9.80 -1.75
N LEU A 191 -8.77 8.79 -2.10
CA LEU A 191 -7.72 8.85 -3.12
C LEU A 191 -8.18 8.46 -4.53
N GLY A 192 -9.42 7.99 -4.72
CA GLY A 192 -9.89 7.50 -6.01
C GLY A 192 -9.91 8.58 -7.11
N ARG A 193 -10.01 9.86 -6.71
CA ARG A 193 -10.02 10.99 -7.64
C ARG A 193 -9.38 12.24 -7.04
N VAL A 194 -8.06 12.22 -6.91
CA VAL A 194 -7.28 13.33 -6.34
C VAL A 194 -6.16 13.78 -7.27
N LYS A 195 -5.73 15.04 -7.13
CA LYS A 195 -4.57 15.58 -7.86
C LYS A 195 -3.30 14.82 -7.46
N SER A 196 -2.30 14.75 -8.35
CA SER A 196 -0.99 14.14 -8.04
C SER A 196 -0.33 14.75 -6.79
N SER A 197 -0.57 16.04 -6.55
CA SER A 197 -0.08 16.73 -5.35
C SER A 197 -0.63 16.16 -4.04
N VAL A 198 -1.83 15.58 -4.03
CA VAL A 198 -2.44 14.98 -2.82
C VAL A 198 -1.68 13.73 -2.41
N PHE A 199 -1.40 12.81 -3.33
CA PHE A 199 -0.58 11.61 -3.05
C PHE A 199 0.77 12.00 -2.45
N ARG A 200 1.45 12.97 -3.08
CA ARG A 200 2.73 13.48 -2.60
C ARG A 200 2.65 14.07 -1.21
N ASN A 201 1.66 14.92 -0.96
CA ASN A 201 1.51 15.58 0.35
C ASN A 201 1.10 14.58 1.43
N LEU A 202 0.28 13.58 1.11
CA LEU A 202 -0.09 12.51 2.04
C LEU A 202 1.12 11.69 2.45
N PHE A 203 1.98 11.31 1.48
CA PHE A 203 3.26 10.66 1.78
C PHE A 203 4.09 11.50 2.76
N ILE A 204 4.28 12.79 2.46
CA ILE A 204 5.04 13.71 3.32
C ILE A 204 4.41 13.82 4.72
N MET A 205 3.08 13.94 4.81
CA MET A 205 2.36 14.04 6.10
C MET A 205 2.53 12.78 6.94
N ILE A 206 2.38 11.60 6.33
CA ILE A 206 2.57 10.31 7.01
C ILE A 206 4.00 10.20 7.55
N PHE A 207 5.01 10.46 6.72
CA PHE A 207 6.41 10.34 7.14
C PHE A 207 6.78 11.42 8.18
N LYS A 208 6.24 12.65 8.08
CA LYS A 208 6.38 13.63 9.16
C LYS A 208 5.74 13.14 10.46
N ARG A 209 4.57 12.52 10.39
CA ARG A 209 3.89 11.97 11.58
C ARG A 209 4.71 10.85 12.24
N ILE A 210 5.42 10.05 11.44
CA ILE A 210 6.29 8.98 11.95
C ILE A 210 7.57 9.54 12.56
N PHE A 211 8.25 10.48 11.87
CA PHE A 211 9.63 10.84 12.20
C PHE A 211 9.83 12.20 12.88
N ARG A 212 8.85 13.10 12.81
CA ARG A 212 8.96 14.50 13.25
C ARG A 212 7.93 14.90 14.31
N ASP A 213 6.95 14.05 14.60
CA ASP A 213 5.93 14.28 15.64
C ASP A 213 6.23 13.40 16.86
N ASP A 214 6.24 14.02 18.04
CA ASP A 214 6.54 13.37 19.32
C ASP A 214 5.36 12.57 19.88
N LYS A 215 4.16 12.70 19.28
CA LYS A 215 3.03 11.86 19.69
C LYS A 215 3.33 10.39 19.42
N VAL A 216 2.91 9.54 20.36
CA VAL A 216 3.03 8.08 20.25
C VAL A 216 2.42 7.58 18.94
N VAL A 217 3.11 6.64 18.30
CA VAL A 217 2.63 5.90 17.13
C VAL A 217 2.41 4.45 17.57
N SER A 218 1.16 4.07 17.75
CA SER A 218 0.81 2.67 18.07
C SER A 218 1.04 1.76 16.87
N GLU A 219 1.14 0.44 17.12
CA GLU A 219 1.23 -0.57 16.05
C GLU A 219 0.07 -0.48 15.05
N ALA A 220 -1.16 -0.26 15.53
CA ALA A 220 -2.32 -0.10 14.67
C ALA A 220 -2.19 1.15 13.78
N LEU A 221 -1.74 2.28 14.34
CA LEU A 221 -1.56 3.51 13.57
C LEU A 221 -0.41 3.37 12.56
N MET A 222 0.69 2.73 12.94
CA MET A 222 1.81 2.43 12.04
C MET A 222 1.34 1.60 10.85
N ARG A 223 0.58 0.54 11.09
CA ARG A 223 -0.04 -0.29 10.04
C ARG A 223 -0.95 0.53 9.13
N ASN A 224 -1.85 1.35 9.69
CA ASN A 224 -2.77 2.18 8.90
C ASN A 224 -2.01 3.16 7.98
N MET A 225 -0.96 3.78 8.51
CA MET A 225 -0.07 4.65 7.74
C MET A 225 0.61 3.90 6.60
N MET A 226 1.15 2.71 6.85
CA MET A 226 1.82 1.91 5.82
C MET A 226 0.86 1.37 4.75
N TYR A 227 -0.35 0.95 5.11
CA TYR A 227 -1.39 0.59 4.13
C TYR A 227 -1.82 1.77 3.26
N SER A 228 -1.80 2.98 3.83
CA SER A 228 -2.03 4.20 3.06
C SER A 228 -0.90 4.46 2.07
N ILE A 229 0.37 4.25 2.47
CA ILE A 229 1.53 4.32 1.55
C ILE A 229 1.43 3.25 0.45
N SER A 230 1.11 1.99 0.79
CA SER A 230 0.84 0.94 -0.20
C SER A 230 -0.27 1.31 -1.18
N THR A 231 -1.31 2.01 -0.69
CA THR A 231 -2.39 2.49 -1.55
C THR A 231 -1.89 3.54 -2.53
N ILE A 232 -1.07 4.50 -2.09
CA ILE A 232 -0.44 5.49 -2.96
C ILE A 232 0.40 4.79 -4.05
N GLU A 233 1.21 3.80 -3.66
CA GLU A 233 2.02 3.01 -4.59
C GLU A 233 1.17 2.28 -5.64
N ARG A 234 0.07 1.63 -5.21
CA ARG A 234 -0.84 0.91 -6.12
C ARG A 234 -1.57 1.82 -7.09
N LEU A 235 -1.96 3.02 -6.65
CA LEU A 235 -2.70 3.97 -7.48
C LEU A 235 -1.78 4.74 -8.44
N ASN A 236 -0.56 5.05 -8.02
CA ASN A 236 0.40 5.78 -8.84
C ASN A 236 1.86 5.41 -8.51
N HIS A 237 2.29 4.27 -9.05
CA HIS A 237 3.63 3.70 -8.78
C HIS A 237 4.78 4.65 -9.14
N ASN A 238 4.69 5.33 -10.29
CA ASN A 238 5.75 6.26 -10.72
C ASN A 238 5.87 7.44 -9.76
N LEU A 239 4.75 8.05 -9.37
CA LEU A 239 4.75 9.15 -8.41
C LEU A 239 5.27 8.69 -7.03
N TYR A 240 4.87 7.52 -6.55
CA TYR A 240 5.42 6.95 -5.30
C TYR A 240 6.94 6.83 -5.36
N LYS A 241 7.49 6.30 -6.45
CA LYS A 241 8.93 6.14 -6.65
C LYS A 241 9.66 7.48 -6.65
N ASP A 242 9.12 8.48 -7.36
CA ASP A 242 9.71 9.81 -7.45
C ASP A 242 9.69 10.54 -6.11
N VAL A 243 8.54 10.52 -5.41
CA VAL A 243 8.40 11.14 -4.09
C VAL A 243 9.29 10.45 -3.06
N SER A 244 9.39 9.12 -3.08
CA SER A 244 10.27 8.37 -2.17
C SER A 244 11.73 8.77 -2.37
N LYS A 245 12.22 8.79 -3.61
CA LYS A 245 13.60 9.23 -3.91
C LYS A 245 13.88 10.66 -3.45
N GLU A 246 12.93 11.57 -3.64
CA GLU A 246 13.12 12.99 -3.34
C GLU A 246 12.97 13.31 -1.84
N LYS A 247 12.07 12.61 -1.13
CA LYS A 247 11.63 13.01 0.22
C LYS A 247 12.00 12.06 1.34
N PHE A 248 12.32 10.79 1.06
CA PHE A 248 12.58 9.81 2.11
C PHE A 248 13.73 10.25 3.02
N ILE A 249 14.93 10.50 2.46
CA ILE A 249 16.10 10.93 3.25
C ILE A 249 15.86 12.25 4.00
N PRO A 250 15.40 13.35 3.36
CA PRO A 250 15.12 14.59 4.09
C PRO A 250 14.12 14.45 5.24
N LEU A 251 13.15 13.52 5.14
CA LEU A 251 12.14 13.35 6.17
C LEU A 251 12.67 12.63 7.41
N ILE A 252 13.69 11.78 7.26
CA ILE A 252 14.26 10.99 8.36
C ILE A 252 15.58 11.57 8.92
N ALA A 253 16.28 12.40 8.15
CA ALA A 253 17.63 12.86 8.48
C ALA A 253 17.77 13.51 9.87
N ASP A 254 16.83 14.37 10.28
CA ASP A 254 16.85 15.00 11.61
C ASP A 254 15.78 14.44 12.55
N ALA A 255 15.38 13.18 12.36
CA ALA A 255 14.61 12.47 13.37
C ALA A 255 15.50 12.23 14.61
N VAL A 256 14.95 12.53 15.79
CA VAL A 256 15.53 12.13 17.09
C VAL A 256 15.46 10.61 17.24
N ASP A 257 16.33 10.04 18.09
CA ASP A 257 16.52 8.59 18.17
C ASP A 257 15.21 7.82 18.36
N ASP A 258 14.36 8.18 19.33
CA ASP A 258 13.06 7.53 19.57
C ASP A 258 12.15 7.49 18.33
N ASN A 259 12.15 8.55 17.52
CA ASN A 259 11.37 8.59 16.28
C ASN A 259 12.10 7.85 15.15
N PHE A 260 13.43 7.91 15.14
CA PHE A 260 14.27 7.24 14.15
C PHE A 260 14.21 5.71 14.29
N GLU A 261 14.01 5.17 15.50
CA GLU A 261 13.74 3.74 15.74
C GLU A 261 12.53 3.23 14.93
N ARG A 262 11.54 4.08 14.64
CA ARG A 262 10.35 3.69 13.87
C ARG A 262 10.69 3.33 12.41
N LEU A 263 11.89 3.68 11.94
CA LEU A 263 12.38 3.30 10.62
C LEU A 263 12.48 1.78 10.46
N PHE A 264 12.78 1.04 11.53
CA PHE A 264 12.73 -0.43 11.51
C PHE A 264 11.33 -0.94 11.11
N ARG A 265 10.27 -0.33 11.67
CA ARG A 265 8.88 -0.66 11.32
C ARG A 265 8.53 -0.22 9.89
N VAL A 266 8.99 0.94 9.44
CA VAL A 266 8.77 1.38 8.05
C VAL A 266 9.36 0.36 7.08
N LEU A 267 10.61 -0.05 7.32
CA LEU A 267 11.31 -1.01 6.46
C LEU A 267 10.74 -2.43 6.56
N TYR A 268 10.11 -2.80 7.69
CA TYR A 268 9.31 -4.03 7.77
C TYR A 268 8.19 -4.06 6.72
N TYR A 269 7.48 -2.94 6.53
CA TYR A 269 6.40 -2.84 5.53
C TYR A 269 6.89 -2.52 4.12
N LYS A 270 8.00 -1.76 4.01
CA LYS A 270 8.54 -1.21 2.76
C LYS A 270 10.06 -1.44 2.68
N PRO A 271 10.53 -2.70 2.54
CA PRO A 271 11.94 -3.03 2.56
C PRO A 271 12.71 -2.41 1.37
N GLU A 272 12.02 -2.09 0.27
CA GLU A 272 12.62 -1.45 -0.89
C GLU A 272 13.15 -0.03 -0.60
N LEU A 273 12.63 0.65 0.42
CA LEU A 273 13.12 1.97 0.84
C LEU A 273 14.55 1.90 1.41
N TRP A 274 15.02 0.72 1.83
CA TRP A 274 16.41 0.51 2.24
C TRP A 274 17.40 0.88 1.13
N GLN A 275 17.05 0.67 -0.13
CA GLN A 275 17.92 0.99 -1.27
C GLN A 275 18.13 2.50 -1.45
N LEU A 276 17.26 3.32 -0.87
CA LEU A 276 17.37 4.78 -0.89
C LEU A 276 18.22 5.31 0.27
N ALA A 277 18.47 4.51 1.30
CA ALA A 277 19.26 4.89 2.48
C ALA A 277 20.72 5.18 2.07
N ASP A 278 21.21 6.36 2.44
CA ASP A 278 22.63 6.69 2.35
C ASP A 278 23.41 6.09 3.54
N ASP A 279 24.74 6.17 3.48
CA ASP A 279 25.60 5.58 4.50
C ASP A 279 25.42 6.25 5.88
N ALA A 280 25.01 7.52 5.93
CA ALA A 280 24.74 8.20 7.20
C ALA A 280 23.52 7.59 7.90
N ILE A 281 22.42 7.36 7.18
CA ILE A 281 21.22 6.70 7.71
C ILE A 281 21.52 5.25 8.12
N LYS A 282 22.27 4.50 7.31
CA LYS A 282 22.67 3.13 7.62
C LYS A 282 23.50 3.06 8.90
N ASN A 283 24.55 3.87 9.01
CA ASN A 283 25.41 3.93 10.18
C ASN A 283 24.63 4.30 11.46
N ARG A 284 23.66 5.23 11.37
CA ARG A 284 22.80 5.57 12.50
C ARG A 284 21.92 4.40 12.93
N LEU A 285 21.31 3.68 11.99
CA LEU A 285 20.49 2.51 12.30
C LEU A 285 21.30 1.39 12.94
N GLU A 286 22.50 1.12 12.43
CA GLU A 286 23.43 0.15 13.01
C GLU A 286 23.78 0.53 14.45
N GLN A 287 24.08 1.80 14.69
CA GLN A 287 24.41 2.29 16.03
C GLN A 287 23.21 2.24 16.98
N LEU A 288 21.99 2.53 16.52
CA LEU A 288 20.78 2.33 17.31
C LEU A 288 20.61 0.85 17.67
N LEU A 289 20.75 -0.04 16.69
CA LEU A 289 20.56 -1.47 16.88
C LEU A 289 21.51 -2.05 17.93
N LYS A 290 22.73 -1.50 18.06
CA LYS A 290 23.71 -1.87 19.12
C LYS A 290 23.28 -1.47 20.53
N ASN A 291 22.44 -0.44 20.67
CA ASN A 291 22.14 0.22 21.94
C ASN A 291 20.67 0.15 22.37
N MET A 292 19.76 -0.26 21.48
CA MET A 292 18.34 -0.47 21.78
C MET A 292 18.15 -1.42 22.96
N ASN A 293 17.23 -1.08 23.85
CA ASN A 293 16.78 -1.99 24.89
C ASN A 293 15.81 -3.06 24.33
N VAL A 294 15.51 -4.08 25.14
CA VAL A 294 14.64 -5.20 24.73
C VAL A 294 13.26 -4.74 24.27
N ASN A 295 12.62 -3.81 24.97
CA ASN A 295 11.30 -3.30 24.58
C ASN A 295 11.36 -2.60 23.22
N SER A 296 12.37 -1.74 23.01
CA SER A 296 12.60 -1.07 21.72
C SER A 296 12.81 -2.06 20.57
N LEU A 297 13.59 -3.14 20.79
CA LEU A 297 13.81 -4.17 19.77
C LEU A 297 12.49 -4.88 19.39
N LEU A 298 11.69 -5.25 20.39
CA LEU A 298 10.42 -5.95 20.22
C LEU A 298 9.37 -5.07 19.54
N GLU A 299 9.15 -3.86 20.06
CA GLU A 299 8.14 -2.94 19.53
C GLU A 299 8.45 -2.52 18.10
N ASN A 300 9.72 -2.34 17.75
CA ASN A 300 10.12 -1.89 16.42
C ASN A 300 10.30 -3.01 15.38
N LYS A 301 10.04 -4.27 15.74
CA LYS A 301 10.09 -5.44 14.82
C LYS A 301 11.36 -5.49 13.98
N VAL A 302 12.51 -5.35 14.65
CA VAL A 302 13.81 -5.21 13.96
C VAL A 302 14.15 -6.41 13.08
N ASN A 303 13.57 -7.59 13.35
CA ASN A 303 13.85 -8.86 12.71
C ASN A 303 13.65 -8.88 11.18
N ALA A 304 12.82 -8.00 10.61
CA ALA A 304 12.66 -7.93 9.16
C ALA A 304 13.88 -7.37 8.41
N ILE A 305 14.76 -6.64 9.10
CA ILE A 305 15.87 -5.94 8.44
C ILE A 305 17.26 -6.35 8.90
N VAL A 306 17.37 -7.07 10.03
CA VAL A 306 18.67 -7.50 10.58
C VAL A 306 19.46 -8.37 9.61
N ASP A 307 18.78 -9.09 8.72
CA ASP A 307 19.39 -9.99 7.73
C ASP A 307 19.67 -9.31 6.38
N LEU A 308 19.39 -7.99 6.22
CA LEU A 308 19.61 -7.29 4.95
C LEU A 308 21.09 -7.09 4.62
N THR A 309 21.93 -6.85 5.63
CA THR A 309 23.37 -6.63 5.49
C THR A 309 24.15 -7.30 6.62
N SER A 310 25.41 -7.66 6.36
CA SER A 310 26.30 -8.22 7.37
C SER A 310 26.53 -7.29 8.56
N ASP A 311 26.52 -5.97 8.32
CA ASP A 311 26.79 -4.96 9.35
C ASP A 311 25.59 -4.79 10.30
N MET A 312 24.36 -4.84 9.77
CA MET A 312 23.14 -4.89 10.57
C MET A 312 23.06 -6.18 11.39
N THR A 313 23.37 -7.33 10.77
CA THR A 313 23.45 -8.62 11.47
C THR A 313 24.44 -8.56 12.62
N SER A 314 25.65 -8.04 12.37
CA SER A 314 26.71 -7.94 13.38
C SER A 314 26.31 -7.00 14.52
N SER A 315 25.70 -5.86 14.21
CA SER A 315 25.22 -4.88 15.17
C SER A 315 24.11 -5.44 16.06
N PHE A 316 23.18 -6.19 15.46
CA PHE A 316 22.12 -6.88 16.19
C PHE A 316 22.67 -7.94 17.14
N LEU A 317 23.50 -8.86 16.64
CA LEU A 317 24.09 -9.92 17.45
C LEU A 317 24.98 -9.35 18.57
N TYR A 318 25.70 -8.26 18.32
CA TYR A 318 26.45 -7.56 19.36
C TYR A 318 25.55 -7.11 20.52
N ASN A 319 24.37 -6.55 20.23
CA ASN A 319 23.40 -6.17 21.26
C ASN A 319 22.87 -7.42 21.98
N ILE A 320 22.35 -8.39 21.24
CA ILE A 320 21.74 -9.60 21.81
C ILE A 320 22.70 -10.36 22.72
N ASN A 321 23.98 -10.46 22.37
CA ASN A 321 24.97 -11.18 23.16
C ASN A 321 25.20 -10.57 24.56
N ARG A 322 24.95 -9.27 24.73
CA ARG A 322 25.10 -8.54 26.01
C ARG A 322 23.88 -8.64 26.92
N LEU A 323 22.75 -9.13 26.41
CA LEU A 323 21.55 -9.32 27.20
C LEU A 323 21.72 -10.51 28.16
N ASP A 324 21.02 -10.47 29.29
CA ASP A 324 20.87 -11.62 30.16
C ASP A 324 20.03 -12.73 29.49
N PHE A 325 20.09 -13.92 30.08
CA PHE A 325 19.45 -15.12 29.54
C PHE A 325 17.93 -14.97 29.34
N ASN A 326 17.23 -14.35 30.28
CA ASN A 326 15.76 -14.19 30.19
C ASN A 326 15.40 -13.27 29.04
N ASN A 327 16.12 -12.15 28.89
CA ASN A 327 15.94 -11.22 27.79
C ASN A 327 16.28 -11.83 26.43
N LYS A 328 17.35 -12.63 26.33
CA LYS A 328 17.66 -13.41 25.11
C LYS A 328 16.49 -14.32 24.72
N LYS A 329 15.95 -15.09 25.67
CA LYS A 329 14.84 -16.01 25.42
C LYS A 329 13.57 -15.30 24.98
N LEU A 330 13.28 -14.11 25.54
CA LEU A 330 12.17 -13.27 25.08
C LEU A 330 12.35 -12.84 23.61
N ILE A 331 13.55 -12.38 23.25
CA ILE A 331 13.87 -11.99 21.87
C ILE A 331 13.73 -13.18 20.92
N TYR A 332 14.29 -14.34 21.27
CA TYR A 332 14.22 -15.54 20.42
C TYR A 332 12.77 -15.96 20.16
N LYS A 333 11.90 -15.82 21.16
CA LYS A 333 10.47 -16.14 21.00
C LYS A 333 9.74 -15.14 20.10
N ALA A 334 10.08 -13.86 20.19
CA ALA A 334 9.28 -12.79 19.59
C ALA A 334 9.81 -12.27 18.25
N LEU A 335 11.09 -12.51 17.93
CA LEU A 335 11.78 -11.94 16.76
C LEU A 335 12.51 -13.03 15.95
N PRO A 336 11.77 -13.95 15.28
CA PRO A 336 12.38 -14.93 14.41
C PRO A 336 13.10 -14.25 13.22
N CYS A 337 14.38 -14.57 13.04
CA CYS A 337 15.24 -14.12 11.95
C CYS A 337 16.40 -15.10 11.72
N LYS A 338 17.05 -15.04 10.55
CA LYS A 338 18.14 -15.95 10.20
C LYS A 338 19.34 -15.76 11.12
N ALA A 339 19.68 -14.51 11.47
CA ALA A 339 20.80 -14.17 12.35
C ALA A 339 20.80 -14.94 13.69
N LEU A 340 19.61 -15.24 14.25
CA LEU A 340 19.49 -15.89 15.56
C LEU A 340 19.34 -17.42 15.47
N ALA A 341 19.26 -18.00 14.28
CA ALA A 341 18.98 -19.42 14.12
C ALA A 341 19.99 -20.31 14.85
N LEU A 342 21.29 -19.95 14.79
CA LEU A 342 22.34 -20.66 15.52
C LEU A 342 22.16 -20.55 17.04
N ASN A 343 21.90 -19.34 17.55
CA ASN A 343 21.70 -19.12 18.99
C ASN A 343 20.50 -19.89 19.54
N VAL A 344 19.43 -20.06 18.74
CA VAL A 344 18.25 -20.82 19.13
C VAL A 344 18.51 -22.32 19.11
N VAL A 345 19.30 -22.81 18.15
CA VAL A 345 19.78 -24.20 18.16
C VAL A 345 20.61 -24.47 19.42
N ASP A 346 21.56 -23.58 19.74
CA ASP A 346 22.39 -23.69 20.94
C ASP A 346 21.54 -23.70 22.21
N LEU A 347 20.56 -22.79 22.32
CA LEU A 347 19.60 -22.77 23.43
C LEU A 347 18.84 -24.10 23.57
N PHE A 348 18.43 -24.71 22.46
CA PHE A 348 17.71 -25.99 22.48
C PHE A 348 18.60 -27.15 22.91
N ILE A 349 19.78 -27.31 22.29
CA ILE A 349 20.69 -28.45 22.58
C ILE A 349 21.31 -28.36 23.99
N GLU A 350 21.39 -27.16 24.57
CA GLU A 350 21.88 -26.92 25.94
C GLU A 350 20.78 -27.03 27.01
N SER A 351 19.55 -27.43 26.65
CA SER A 351 18.43 -27.54 27.60
C SER A 351 18.79 -28.41 28.81
N SER A 352 18.55 -27.89 30.01
CA SER A 352 19.01 -28.49 31.28
C SER A 352 17.92 -29.21 32.07
N SER A 353 16.68 -29.15 31.61
CA SER A 353 15.55 -29.91 32.14
C SER A 353 14.58 -30.31 31.04
N PHE A 354 13.78 -31.35 31.30
CA PHE A 354 12.74 -31.78 30.36
C PHE A 354 11.77 -30.66 29.96
N ASN A 355 11.40 -29.80 30.91
CA ASN A 355 10.51 -28.66 30.64
C ASN A 355 11.21 -27.60 29.79
N GLU A 356 12.51 -27.35 30.01
CA GLU A 356 13.28 -26.46 29.14
C GLU A 356 13.40 -27.00 27.72
N ALA A 357 13.69 -28.28 27.56
CA ALA A 357 13.79 -28.93 26.25
C ALA A 357 12.51 -28.76 25.44
N PHE A 358 11.35 -29.00 26.04
CA PHE A 358 10.07 -28.79 25.38
C PHE A 358 9.83 -27.32 24.99
N ASN A 359 10.03 -26.39 25.93
CA ASN A 359 9.80 -24.96 25.68
C ASN A 359 10.77 -24.36 24.65
N ASN A 360 12.05 -24.74 24.71
CA ASN A 360 13.06 -24.32 23.75
C ASN A 360 12.80 -24.96 22.38
N GLY A 361 12.30 -26.19 22.35
CA GLY A 361 11.84 -26.87 21.14
C GLY A 361 10.71 -26.12 20.43
N LEU A 362 9.75 -25.57 21.17
CA LEU A 362 8.71 -24.71 20.58
C LEU A 362 9.29 -23.46 19.92
N ILE A 363 10.30 -22.83 20.53
CA ILE A 363 10.99 -21.67 19.94
C ILE A 363 11.76 -22.10 18.67
N LEU A 364 12.46 -23.23 18.72
CA LEU A 364 13.20 -23.80 17.58
C LEU A 364 12.33 -23.98 16.33
N LEU A 365 11.08 -24.41 16.50
CA LEU A 365 10.14 -24.63 15.40
C LEU A 365 9.77 -23.34 14.65
N GLU A 366 9.93 -22.16 15.24
CA GLU A 366 9.73 -20.87 14.57
C GLU A 366 10.91 -20.50 13.65
N TYR A 367 12.07 -21.14 13.85
CA TYR A 367 13.29 -20.91 13.06
C TYR A 367 13.51 -21.94 11.97
N SER A 368 12.64 -22.95 11.87
CA SER A 368 12.79 -24.08 10.93
C SER A 368 13.00 -23.66 9.47
N GLN A 369 12.43 -22.52 9.05
CA GLN A 369 12.59 -22.00 7.68
C GLN A 369 14.04 -21.57 7.35
N TYR A 370 14.85 -21.29 8.37
CA TYR A 370 16.25 -20.88 8.24
C TYR A 370 17.23 -22.05 8.27
N PHE A 371 16.74 -23.27 8.44
CA PHE A 371 17.60 -24.45 8.55
C PHE A 371 18.29 -24.75 7.23
N THR A 372 19.57 -25.10 7.36
CA THR A 372 20.44 -25.68 6.34
C THR A 372 20.84 -27.08 6.80
N ASP A 373 21.50 -27.85 5.92
CA ASP A 373 22.05 -29.16 6.30
C ASP A 373 22.95 -29.08 7.53
N GLU A 374 23.80 -28.05 7.61
CA GLU A 374 24.70 -27.81 8.75
C GLU A 374 23.93 -27.57 10.04
N LEU A 375 22.94 -26.68 10.01
CA LEU A 375 22.18 -26.31 11.19
C LEU A 375 21.29 -27.47 11.67
N LEU A 376 20.70 -28.22 10.74
CA LEU A 376 19.94 -29.42 11.06
C LEU A 376 20.83 -30.49 11.70
N ASN A 377 21.98 -30.80 11.10
CA ASN A 377 22.92 -31.76 11.68
C ASN A 377 23.38 -31.34 13.08
N LYS A 378 23.71 -30.06 13.28
CA LYS A 378 24.07 -29.53 14.61
C LYS A 378 22.94 -29.76 15.63
N THR A 379 21.70 -29.48 15.22
CA THR A 379 20.52 -29.65 16.08
C THR A 379 20.30 -31.11 16.46
N LEU A 380 20.35 -32.02 15.49
CA LEU A 380 20.08 -33.44 15.70
C LEU A 380 21.20 -34.14 16.47
N ASN A 381 22.47 -33.87 16.14
CA ASN A 381 23.60 -34.38 16.91
C ASN A 381 23.57 -33.84 18.34
N GLY A 382 23.35 -32.53 18.52
CA GLY A 382 23.24 -31.93 19.86
C GLY A 382 22.05 -32.47 20.67
N THR A 383 20.97 -32.89 20.00
CA THR A 383 19.84 -33.59 20.64
C THR A 383 20.28 -34.93 21.22
N LEU A 384 21.09 -35.71 20.49
CA LEU A 384 21.59 -37.02 20.93
C LEU A 384 22.67 -36.92 22.00
N ASP A 385 23.51 -35.89 21.90
CA ASP A 385 24.69 -35.68 22.75
C ASP A 385 24.37 -34.91 24.05
N ASN A 386 23.17 -34.36 24.18
CA ASN A 386 22.75 -33.64 25.38
C ASN A 386 22.94 -34.52 26.64
N SER A 387 23.59 -33.94 27.64
CA SER A 387 23.91 -34.57 28.93
C SER A 387 23.86 -33.55 30.08
N ALA A 388 23.05 -32.50 29.91
CA ALA A 388 23.12 -31.25 30.68
C ALA A 388 22.86 -31.42 32.19
N PHE A 389 22.16 -32.47 32.63
CA PHE A 389 21.91 -32.71 34.05
C PHE A 389 22.18 -34.18 34.44
N ALA A 390 23.13 -34.38 35.35
CA ALA A 390 23.49 -35.68 35.92
C ALA A 390 23.82 -36.78 34.88
N GLY A 391 24.30 -36.40 33.68
CA GLY A 391 24.57 -37.33 32.58
C GLY A 391 23.31 -37.90 31.91
N ILE A 392 22.12 -37.45 32.30
CA ILE A 392 20.85 -37.82 31.68
C ILE A 392 20.55 -36.83 30.56
N ASN A 393 20.26 -37.35 29.37
CA ASN A 393 19.83 -36.54 28.23
C ASN A 393 18.45 -35.93 28.53
N GLN A 394 18.41 -34.60 28.65
CA GLN A 394 17.23 -33.84 29.01
C GLN A 394 16.30 -33.56 27.83
N ILE A 395 16.70 -33.93 26.60
CA ILE A 395 15.95 -33.67 25.39
C ILE A 395 15.20 -34.92 24.96
N ILE A 396 15.89 -36.02 24.67
CA ILE A 396 15.27 -37.25 24.12
C ILE A 396 14.28 -37.90 25.09
N TRP A 397 14.44 -37.67 26.40
CA TRP A 397 13.55 -38.19 27.44
C TRP A 397 12.50 -37.17 27.91
N ALA A 398 12.46 -35.98 27.33
CA ALA A 398 11.43 -34.99 27.65
C ALA A 398 10.07 -35.42 27.09
N THR A 399 9.03 -35.27 27.90
CA THR A 399 7.64 -35.48 27.44
C THR A 399 7.29 -34.49 26.32
N GLY A 400 6.72 -35.00 25.22
CA GLY A 400 6.32 -34.19 24.07
C GLY A 400 7.48 -33.84 23.12
N ILE A 401 8.70 -34.37 23.32
CA ILE A 401 9.80 -34.13 22.39
C ILE A 401 9.58 -34.79 21.02
N ASP A 402 8.85 -35.91 21.00
CA ASP A 402 8.43 -36.59 19.77
C ASP A 402 7.54 -35.68 18.90
N ASP A 403 6.69 -34.84 19.51
CA ASP A 403 5.94 -33.78 18.82
C ASP A 403 6.86 -32.70 18.25
N ILE A 404 7.87 -32.26 19.01
CA ILE A 404 8.82 -31.26 18.52
C ILE A 404 9.61 -31.80 17.33
N LEU A 405 10.16 -33.01 17.44
CA LEU A 405 10.99 -33.60 16.38
C LEU A 405 10.18 -33.92 15.12
N SER A 406 8.96 -34.43 15.26
CA SER A 406 8.07 -34.68 14.12
C SER A 406 7.63 -33.39 13.40
N ASN A 407 7.35 -32.32 14.15
CA ASN A 407 7.09 -31.00 13.57
C ASN A 407 8.34 -30.42 12.90
N LEU A 408 9.52 -30.60 13.50
CA LEU A 408 10.79 -30.16 12.92
C LEU A 408 11.08 -30.90 11.60
N TYR A 409 10.89 -32.23 11.56
CA TYR A 409 10.99 -33.03 10.34
C TYR A 409 10.15 -32.43 9.21
N ASN A 410 8.86 -32.23 9.45
CA ASN A 410 7.93 -31.69 8.46
C ASN A 410 8.28 -30.27 8.00
N LYS A 411 8.63 -29.39 8.93
CA LYS A 411 8.96 -27.99 8.62
C LYS A 411 10.28 -27.87 7.86
N THR A 412 11.29 -28.66 8.22
CA THR A 412 12.61 -28.65 7.56
C THR A 412 12.58 -29.23 6.16
N LYS A 413 11.61 -30.10 5.83
CA LYS A 413 11.38 -30.58 4.46
C LYS A 413 11.09 -29.45 3.46
N LYS A 414 10.50 -28.35 3.94
CA LYS A 414 10.15 -27.16 3.16
C LYS A 414 11.17 -26.01 3.31
N SER A 415 12.32 -26.29 3.93
CA SER A 415 13.37 -25.30 4.22
C SER A 415 14.56 -25.44 3.26
N ASN A 416 15.71 -24.83 3.59
CA ASN A 416 16.93 -24.87 2.77
C ASN A 416 17.81 -26.11 3.04
N VAL A 417 17.22 -27.20 3.53
CA VAL A 417 17.91 -28.47 3.80
C VAL A 417 17.86 -29.33 2.54
N SER A 418 19.02 -29.56 1.94
CA SER A 418 19.16 -30.33 0.69
C SER A 418 19.25 -31.83 0.94
N ASN A 419 19.89 -32.25 2.04
CA ASN A 419 20.08 -33.65 2.40
C ASN A 419 19.07 -34.12 3.46
N HIS A 420 17.83 -33.62 3.38
CA HIS A 420 16.82 -33.80 4.43
C HIS A 420 16.59 -35.28 4.79
N SER A 421 16.25 -36.12 3.81
CA SER A 421 15.96 -37.53 4.05
C SER A 421 17.14 -38.30 4.66
N SER A 422 18.36 -38.10 4.15
CA SER A 422 19.54 -38.82 4.63
C SER A 422 19.93 -38.42 6.05
N ILE A 423 19.84 -37.13 6.39
CA ILE A 423 20.09 -36.62 7.75
C ILE A 423 19.09 -37.21 8.74
N TRP A 424 17.81 -37.23 8.40
CA TRP A 424 16.77 -37.76 9.30
C TRP A 424 16.80 -39.28 9.44
N ILE A 425 17.13 -40.04 8.37
CA ILE A 425 17.31 -41.50 8.45
C ILE A 425 18.43 -41.84 9.42
N LYS A 426 19.56 -41.13 9.32
CA LYS A 426 20.69 -41.32 10.24
C LYS A 426 20.28 -41.05 11.69
N PHE A 427 19.67 -39.90 11.95
CA PHE A 427 19.23 -39.51 13.28
C PHE A 427 18.20 -40.49 13.88
N ARG A 428 17.25 -40.99 13.08
CA ARG A 428 16.27 -41.99 13.51
C ARG A 428 16.95 -43.29 13.94
N GLY A 429 17.94 -43.77 13.20
CA GLY A 429 18.72 -44.95 13.59
C GLY A 429 19.41 -44.77 14.94
N GLU A 430 20.05 -43.62 15.15
CA GLU A 430 20.73 -43.30 16.41
C GLU A 430 19.75 -43.12 17.60
N LEU A 431 18.52 -42.65 17.36
CA LEU A 431 17.46 -42.62 18.38
C LEU A 431 17.02 -44.03 18.79
N GLU A 432 16.83 -44.93 17.82
CA GLU A 432 16.45 -46.31 18.06
C GLU A 432 17.53 -47.06 18.86
N GLU A 433 18.81 -46.88 18.52
CA GLU A 433 19.93 -47.45 19.28
C GLU A 433 19.97 -46.99 20.74
N LYS A 434 19.51 -45.76 21.03
CA LYS A 434 19.39 -45.20 22.38
C LYS A 434 18.09 -45.62 23.10
N GLY A 435 17.20 -46.36 22.43
CA GLY A 435 15.90 -46.76 22.97
C GLY A 435 14.91 -45.59 23.13
N ALA A 436 15.11 -44.49 22.40
CA ALA A 436 14.23 -43.34 22.45
C ALA A 436 12.94 -43.59 21.64
N ASN A 437 11.88 -42.82 21.93
CA ASN A 437 10.61 -42.92 21.21
C ASN A 437 10.76 -42.39 19.77
N THR A 438 10.57 -43.25 18.77
CA THR A 438 10.61 -42.91 17.34
C THR A 438 9.23 -42.90 16.68
N THR A 439 8.14 -43.27 17.38
CA THR A 439 6.84 -43.61 16.77
C THR A 439 6.30 -42.57 15.77
N LYS A 440 6.33 -41.27 16.12
CA LYS A 440 5.82 -40.21 15.23
C LYS A 440 6.71 -39.94 14.02
N ILE A 441 8.03 -40.00 14.19
CA ILE A 441 8.99 -39.83 13.09
C ILE A 441 8.88 -41.03 12.16
N ASP A 442 8.79 -42.23 12.73
CA ASP A 442 8.61 -43.49 12.03
C ASP A 442 7.38 -43.45 11.12
N GLN A 443 6.23 -43.01 11.66
CA GLN A 443 5.02 -42.81 10.87
C GLN A 443 5.25 -41.83 9.70
N LEU A 444 5.82 -40.65 9.95
CA LEU A 444 6.06 -39.64 8.90
C LEU A 444 7.05 -40.13 7.82
N MET A 445 8.09 -40.85 8.21
CA MET A 445 9.09 -41.37 7.29
C MET A 445 8.57 -42.56 6.47
N THR A 446 7.66 -43.36 7.03
CA THR A 446 6.93 -44.39 6.26
C THR A 446 5.95 -43.75 5.27
N ASP A 447 5.19 -42.73 5.69
CA ASP A 447 4.29 -41.98 4.80
C ASP A 447 5.05 -41.34 3.64
N ASP A 448 6.29 -40.91 3.88
CA ASP A 448 7.21 -40.36 2.87
C ASP A 448 7.96 -41.42 2.06
N GLY A 449 7.77 -42.71 2.34
CA GLY A 449 8.43 -43.82 1.64
C GLY A 449 9.94 -43.94 1.90
N LEU A 450 10.45 -43.35 2.98
CA LEU A 450 11.86 -43.34 3.34
C LEU A 450 12.30 -44.60 4.09
N ILE A 451 11.39 -45.21 4.85
CA ILE A 451 11.64 -46.43 5.64
C ILE A 451 10.46 -47.39 5.53
N THR A 452 10.72 -48.67 5.78
CA THR A 452 9.69 -49.71 5.93
C THR A 452 9.83 -50.32 7.31
N ILE A 453 8.79 -50.18 8.13
CA ILE A 453 8.76 -50.76 9.47
C ILE A 453 8.09 -52.12 9.33
N SER A 454 8.82 -53.20 9.63
CA SER A 454 8.24 -54.53 9.75
C SER A 454 7.39 -54.59 11.02
N GLU A 455 6.12 -54.99 10.89
CA GLU A 455 5.19 -55.21 12.00
C GLU A 455 5.74 -56.12 13.10
#